data_AF-A0A3S2U535-F1
#
_entry.id   AF-A0A3S2U535-F1
#
_cell.length_a   1.000
_cell.length_b   1.000
_cell.length_c   1.000
_cell.angle_alpha   90.00
_cell.angle_beta   90.00
_cell.angle_gamma   90.00
#
_symmetry.space_group_name_H-M   'P 1'
#
loop_
_entity.id
_entity.type
_entity.pdbx_description
1 polymer ?
#
loop_
_entity_poly.entity_id
_entity_poly.type
_entity_poly.pdbx_seq_one_letter_code
_entity_poly.pdbx_strand_id
1 'polypeptide(L)'
;MKKTFLIFSVLFIMCSFNENGQKNGLNCTLQKGNRIMKLEFDTNKKYLELKRRTALKISFENIYINGFSIEGVGIQMCGGGKNFTKLKISPVKKYLVNNQLEISLFEERNGKKELFRKLLIPVKVD
;
A
#
# COMPACT_ATOMS: atom_id res chain seq x y z
N MET A 1 -15.95 29.83 37.78
CA MET A 1 -15.80 30.10 36.33
C MET A 1 -14.99 28.99 35.69
N LYS A 2 -15.50 28.41 34.60
CA LYS A 2 -15.13 27.10 34.06
C LYS A 2 -13.72 27.12 33.43
N LYS A 3 -12.85 26.21 33.88
CA LYS A 3 -11.56 25.93 33.24
C LYS A 3 -11.82 25.02 32.03
N THR A 4 -11.62 25.52 30.83
CA THR A 4 -11.66 24.71 29.60
C THR A 4 -10.32 24.00 29.43
N PHE A 5 -10.31 22.70 29.75
CA PHE A 5 -9.22 21.81 29.38
C PHE A 5 -9.26 21.57 27.87
N LEU A 6 -8.20 21.98 27.19
CA LEU A 6 -8.00 21.78 25.76
C LEU A 6 -7.51 20.34 25.58
N ILE A 7 -8.43 19.41 25.28
CA ILE A 7 -8.08 18.03 24.99
C ILE A 7 -7.48 17.98 23.58
N PHE A 8 -6.16 17.84 23.50
CA PHE A 8 -5.46 17.40 22.30
C PHE A 8 -5.99 16.00 21.92
N SER A 9 -6.95 15.93 20.99
CA SER A 9 -7.31 14.65 20.38
C SER A 9 -6.22 14.28 19.38
N VAL A 10 -5.11 13.73 19.89
CA VAL A 10 -4.20 12.94 19.07
C VAL A 10 -4.99 11.69 18.67
N LEU A 11 -5.67 11.78 17.52
CA LEU A 11 -6.37 10.66 16.91
C LEU A 11 -5.32 9.69 16.36
N PHE A 12 -4.73 8.90 17.26
CA PHE A 12 -3.89 7.76 16.92
C PHE A 12 -4.82 6.68 16.37
N ILE A 13 -5.15 6.77 15.08
CA ILE A 13 -5.81 5.67 14.37
C ILE A 13 -4.76 4.57 14.26
N MET A 14 -4.79 3.66 15.24
CA MET A 14 -4.10 2.38 15.19
C MET A 14 -4.50 1.69 13.88
N CYS A 15 -3.56 1.58 12.95
CA CYS A 15 -3.63 0.55 11.93
C CYS A 15 -3.53 -0.79 12.67
N SER A 16 -4.67 -1.34 13.08
CA SER A 16 -4.75 -2.76 13.39
C SER A 16 -4.43 -3.51 12.09
N PHE A 17 -3.15 -3.83 11.90
CA PHE A 17 -2.79 -5.02 11.15
C PHE A 17 -3.39 -6.16 11.94
N ASN A 18 -4.59 -6.56 11.54
CA ASN A 18 -5.25 -7.71 12.13
C ASN A 18 -4.38 -8.92 11.77
N GLU A 19 -3.59 -9.40 12.73
CA GLU A 19 -2.75 -10.60 12.61
C GLU A 19 -3.57 -11.86 12.28
N ASN A 20 -4.90 -11.78 12.28
CA ASN A 20 -5.82 -12.86 11.96
C ASN A 20 -6.25 -12.97 10.48
N GLY A 21 -5.60 -12.25 9.56
CA GLY A 21 -5.96 -12.23 8.13
C GLY A 21 -5.16 -13.15 7.18
N GLN A 22 -4.20 -13.95 7.66
CA GLN A 22 -3.26 -14.69 6.79
C GLN A 22 -3.81 -15.96 6.11
N LYS A 23 -5.11 -16.07 5.83
CA LYS A 23 -5.62 -17.25 5.11
C LYS A 23 -5.62 -17.15 3.58
N ASN A 24 -5.79 -15.98 2.93
CA ASN A 24 -5.86 -15.90 1.46
C ASN A 24 -5.11 -14.68 0.88
N GLY A 25 -3.99 -14.91 0.18
CA GLY A 25 -3.28 -13.89 -0.62
C GLY A 25 -2.85 -12.61 0.11
N LEU A 26 -2.11 -11.72 -0.56
CA LEU A 26 -2.15 -10.30 -0.17
C LEU A 26 -3.35 -9.68 -0.87
N ASN A 27 -4.47 -9.61 -0.15
CA ASN A 27 -5.67 -8.90 -0.58
C ASN A 27 -5.91 -7.77 0.43
N CYS A 28 -5.41 -6.58 0.13
CA CYS A 28 -5.50 -5.43 1.02
C CYS A 28 -6.43 -4.38 0.42
N THR A 29 -7.47 -4.01 1.14
CA THR A 29 -8.32 -2.86 0.78
C THR A 29 -7.99 -1.70 1.70
N LEU A 30 -7.62 -0.57 1.12
CA LEU A 30 -7.31 0.67 1.79
C LEU A 30 -8.42 1.69 1.49
N GLN A 31 -8.94 2.35 2.52
CA GLN A 31 -10.02 3.32 2.39
C GLN A 31 -9.67 4.63 3.10
N LYS A 32 -9.93 5.76 2.42
CA LYS A 32 -9.77 7.13 2.98
C LYS A 32 -10.98 7.98 2.58
N GLY A 33 -12.04 7.91 3.37
CA GLY A 33 -13.36 8.47 3.01
C GLY A 33 -14.05 7.58 1.97
N ASN A 34 -14.51 8.16 0.86
CA ASN A 34 -15.10 7.44 -0.28
C ASN A 34 -14.06 6.88 -1.28
N ARG A 35 -12.78 7.15 -1.06
CA ARG A 35 -11.67 6.69 -1.90
C ARG A 35 -11.21 5.31 -1.46
N ILE A 36 -11.11 4.38 -2.40
CA ILE A 36 -10.74 3.00 -2.12
C ILE A 36 -9.62 2.56 -3.07
N MET A 37 -8.65 1.85 -2.52
CA MET A 37 -7.60 1.17 -3.26
C MET A 37 -7.54 -0.28 -2.84
N LYS A 38 -7.51 -1.20 -3.81
CA LYS A 38 -7.41 -2.64 -3.58
C LYS A 38 -6.10 -3.14 -4.16
N LEU A 39 -5.29 -3.80 -3.35
CA LEU A 39 -4.02 -4.41 -3.74
C LEU A 39 -4.17 -5.93 -3.69
N GLU A 40 -3.86 -6.56 -4.81
CA GLU A 40 -4.05 -8.00 -5.03
C GLU A 40 -2.83 -8.55 -5.78
N PHE A 41 -2.25 -9.65 -5.31
CA PHE A 41 -1.26 -10.36 -6.13
C PHE A 41 -1.98 -11.04 -7.31
N ASP A 42 -1.38 -10.99 -8.51
CA ASP A 42 -1.95 -11.63 -9.72
C ASP A 42 -1.97 -13.18 -9.63
N THR A 43 -1.27 -13.74 -8.64
CA THR A 43 -1.18 -15.18 -8.35
C THR A 43 -1.50 -15.35 -6.87
N ASN A 44 -2.04 -16.50 -6.44
CA ASN A 44 -2.41 -16.82 -5.03
C ASN A 44 -1.26 -16.76 -4.00
N LYS A 45 -0.19 -16.03 -4.28
CA LYS A 45 0.92 -15.71 -3.41
C LYS A 45 0.45 -14.85 -2.24
N LYS A 46 1.14 -15.00 -1.12
CA LYS A 46 0.95 -14.22 0.11
C LYS A 46 2.10 -13.27 0.40
N TYR A 47 3.18 -13.38 -0.36
CA TYR A 47 4.44 -12.68 -0.15
C TYR A 47 5.12 -12.40 -1.48
N LEU A 48 6.02 -11.42 -1.46
CA LEU A 48 6.99 -11.22 -2.53
C LEU A 48 8.09 -12.28 -2.40
N GLU A 49 8.63 -12.73 -3.53
CA GLU A 49 9.78 -13.65 -3.54
C GLU A 49 11.07 -12.88 -3.82
N LEU A 50 12.08 -13.08 -2.96
CA LEU A 50 13.40 -12.51 -3.22
C LEU A 50 13.96 -13.04 -4.55
N LYS A 51 14.68 -12.20 -5.31
CA LYS A 51 15.28 -12.52 -6.63
C LYS A 51 14.28 -12.88 -7.74
N ARG A 52 12.97 -12.77 -7.50
CA ARG A 52 11.92 -13.06 -8.49
C ARG A 52 10.99 -11.86 -8.65
N ARG A 53 10.41 -11.70 -9.84
CA ARG A 53 9.37 -10.70 -10.09
C ARG A 53 8.03 -11.25 -9.61
N THR A 54 7.37 -10.50 -8.75
CA THR A 54 6.00 -10.80 -8.30
C THR A 54 5.04 -9.77 -8.88
N ALA A 55 3.98 -10.22 -9.54
CA ALA A 55 2.99 -9.35 -10.15
C ALA A 55 1.93 -8.92 -9.12
N LEU A 56 1.64 -7.63 -9.08
CA LEU A 56 0.68 -6.99 -8.19
C LEU A 56 -0.26 -6.11 -9.01
N LYS A 57 -1.56 -6.27 -8.82
CA LYS A 57 -2.59 -5.39 -9.35
C LYS A 57 -3.05 -4.44 -8.25
N ILE A 58 -3.17 -3.16 -8.60
CA ILE A 58 -3.80 -2.16 -7.76
C ILE A 58 -5.02 -1.62 -8.47
N SER A 59 -6.19 -1.78 -7.87
CA SER A 59 -7.47 -1.27 -8.39
C SER A 59 -7.92 -0.07 -7.57
N PHE A 60 -8.62 0.85 -8.22
CA PHE A 60 -9.00 2.15 -7.67
C PHE A 60 -10.50 2.38 -7.77
N GLU A 61 -11.07 3.02 -6.77
CA GLU A 61 -12.44 3.52 -6.76
C GLU A 61 -12.44 4.95 -6.21
N ASN A 62 -13.08 5.87 -6.94
CA ASN A 62 -13.12 7.31 -6.62
C ASN A 62 -11.74 7.97 -6.45
N ILE A 63 -10.68 7.40 -7.05
CA ILE A 63 -9.32 7.96 -7.10
C ILE A 63 -9.00 8.27 -8.55
N TYR A 64 -8.47 9.46 -8.80
CA TYR A 64 -7.99 9.85 -10.12
C TYR A 64 -6.62 9.18 -10.39
N ILE A 65 -6.60 8.19 -11.28
CA ILE A 65 -5.42 7.35 -11.50
C ILE A 65 -4.18 8.12 -11.98
N ASN A 66 -4.35 9.18 -12.77
CA ASN A 66 -3.21 9.96 -13.26
C ASN A 66 -2.58 10.84 -12.17
N GLY A 67 -3.28 11.08 -11.05
CA GLY A 67 -2.74 11.71 -9.86
C GLY A 67 -2.15 10.70 -8.88
N PHE A 68 -2.14 9.41 -9.20
CA PHE A 68 -1.67 8.36 -8.29
C PHE A 68 -0.22 7.98 -8.59
N SER A 69 0.58 7.80 -7.54
CA SER A 69 1.95 7.28 -7.67
C SER A 69 2.30 6.28 -6.58
N ILE A 70 3.19 5.37 -6.95
CA ILE A 70 3.67 4.28 -6.11
C ILE A 70 5.18 4.36 -6.08
N GLU A 71 5.75 4.40 -4.89
CA GLU A 71 7.19 4.47 -4.69
C GLU A 71 7.68 3.31 -3.85
N GLY A 72 8.78 2.72 -4.27
CA GLY A 72 9.43 1.61 -3.59
C GLY A 72 10.51 1.00 -4.47
N VAL A 73 11.48 0.36 -3.83
CA VAL A 73 12.62 -0.22 -4.55
C VAL A 73 12.18 -1.46 -5.33
N GLY A 74 12.61 -1.54 -6.59
CA GLY A 74 12.35 -2.71 -7.43
C GLY A 74 10.92 -2.80 -7.96
N ILE A 75 10.15 -1.72 -7.90
CA ILE A 75 8.82 -1.61 -8.51
C ILE A 75 8.98 -1.22 -9.97
N GLN A 76 8.29 -1.96 -10.85
CA GLN A 76 8.17 -1.67 -12.27
C GLN A 76 6.70 -1.61 -12.63
N MET A 77 6.25 -0.49 -13.22
CA MET A 77 4.93 -0.43 -13.84
C MET A 77 4.94 -1.23 -15.15
N CYS A 78 3.98 -2.12 -15.33
CA CYS A 78 3.91 -3.04 -16.48
C CYS A 78 2.64 -2.88 -17.31
N GLY A 79 1.73 -1.99 -16.91
CA GLY A 79 0.50 -1.69 -17.63
C GLY A 79 -0.57 -1.16 -16.70
N GLY A 80 -1.74 -0.87 -17.26
CA GLY A 80 -2.88 -0.36 -16.49
C GLY A 80 -4.11 -0.20 -17.36
N GLY A 81 -5.19 0.23 -16.74
CA GLY A 81 -6.45 0.58 -17.39
C GLY A 81 -7.15 1.69 -16.61
N LYS A 82 -8.40 1.99 -16.97
CA LYS A 82 -9.16 3.13 -16.42
C LYS A 82 -9.14 3.21 -14.89
N ASN A 83 -9.27 2.06 -14.21
CA ASN A 83 -9.40 1.98 -12.76
C ASN A 83 -8.37 1.03 -12.11
N PHE A 84 -7.27 0.70 -12.80
CA PHE A 84 -6.24 -0.16 -12.20
C PHE A 84 -4.86 0.07 -12.80
N THR A 85 -3.82 -0.27 -12.05
CA THR A 85 -2.44 -0.40 -12.53
C THR A 85 -1.89 -1.78 -12.20
N LYS A 86 -0.98 -2.28 -13.05
CA LYS A 86 -0.28 -3.54 -12.86
C LYS A 86 1.20 -3.27 -12.66
N LEU A 87 1.75 -3.86 -11.62
CA LEU A 87 3.15 -3.73 -11.23
C LEU A 87 3.83 -5.09 -11.23
N LYS A 88 5.13 -5.09 -11.46
CA LYS A 88 6.03 -6.18 -11.07
C LYS A 88 6.99 -5.65 -10.02
N ILE A 89 7.15 -6.43 -8.95
CA ILE A 89 7.99 -6.07 -7.82
C ILE A 89 9.09 -7.12 -7.70
N SER A 90 10.34 -6.65 -7.70
CA SER A 90 11.55 -7.44 -7.45
C SER A 90 12.21 -6.93 -6.17
N PRO A 91 11.94 -7.55 -5.01
CA PRO A 91 12.55 -7.13 -3.75
C PRO A 91 14.07 -7.26 -3.80
N VAL A 92 14.76 -6.28 -3.22
CA VAL A 92 16.22 -6.26 -3.11
C VAL A 92 16.57 -6.35 -1.62
N LYS A 93 17.31 -7.40 -1.22
CA LYS A 93 17.54 -7.79 0.19
C LYS A 93 17.99 -6.65 1.09
N LYS A 94 18.88 -5.77 0.60
CA LYS A 94 19.45 -4.65 1.38
C LYS A 94 18.45 -3.55 1.75
N TYR A 95 17.27 -3.54 1.13
CA TYR A 95 16.22 -2.54 1.40
C TYR A 95 15.03 -3.13 2.17
N LEU A 96 15.17 -4.36 2.69
CA LEU A 96 14.14 -4.97 3.50
C LEU A 96 14.29 -4.53 4.96
N VAL A 97 13.16 -4.28 5.61
CA VAL A 97 13.07 -4.05 7.06
C VAL A 97 12.29 -5.22 7.63
N ASN A 98 12.90 -6.02 8.51
CA ASN A 98 12.27 -7.20 9.12
C ASN A 98 11.58 -8.14 8.10
N ASN A 99 12.29 -8.48 7.01
CA ASN A 99 11.78 -9.30 5.90
C ASN A 99 10.53 -8.71 5.20
N GLN A 100 10.34 -7.40 5.25
CA GLN A 100 9.26 -6.70 4.57
C GLN A 100 9.83 -5.62 3.64
N LEU A 101 9.17 -5.43 2.49
CA LEU A 101 9.43 -4.33 1.58
C LEU A 101 8.45 -3.20 1.89
N GLU A 102 8.96 -2.00 2.18
CA GLU A 102 8.13 -0.80 2.30
C GLU A 102 7.76 -0.25 0.91
N ILE A 103 6.48 0.01 0.71
CA ILE A 103 5.94 0.68 -0.47
C ILE A 103 5.08 1.86 -0.02
N SER A 104 5.31 3.02 -0.62
CA SER A 104 4.53 4.22 -0.35
C SER A 104 3.56 4.50 -1.50
N LEU A 105 2.31 4.76 -1.15
CA LEU A 105 1.23 5.07 -2.06
C LEU A 105 0.86 6.55 -1.88
N PHE A 106 0.81 7.31 -2.97
CA PHE A 106 0.52 8.74 -2.94
C PHE A 106 -0.58 9.11 -3.92
N GLU A 107 -1.33 10.14 -3.55
CA GLU A 107 -2.38 10.73 -4.37
C GLU A 107 -2.11 12.24 -4.51
N GLU A 108 -2.23 12.76 -5.73
CA GLU A 108 -2.14 14.18 -6.01
C GLU A 108 -3.49 14.84 -5.79
N ARG A 109 -3.51 15.88 -4.95
CA ARG A 109 -4.69 16.69 -4.65
C ARG A 109 -4.32 18.16 -4.66
N ASN A 110 -5.05 18.95 -5.42
CA ASN A 110 -4.83 20.39 -5.53
C ASN A 110 -3.35 20.75 -5.85
N GLY A 111 -2.73 19.96 -6.75
CA GLY A 111 -1.32 20.13 -7.12
C GLY A 111 -0.30 19.70 -6.06
N LYS A 112 -0.74 19.04 -4.97
CA LYS A 112 0.14 18.54 -3.91
C LYS A 112 0.09 17.01 -3.87
N LYS A 113 1.28 16.40 -3.82
CA LYS A 113 1.44 14.97 -3.57
C LYS A 113 1.21 14.66 -2.09
N GLU A 114 0.12 13.98 -1.78
CA GLU A 114 -0.22 13.56 -0.42
C GLU A 114 0.06 12.07 -0.23
N LEU A 115 0.65 11.70 0.90
CA LEU A 115 0.79 10.30 1.27
C LEU A 115 -0.61 9.70 1.53
N PHE A 116 -0.96 8.69 0.75
CA PHE A 116 -2.17 7.91 0.95
C PHE A 116 -1.95 6.89 2.06
N ARG A 117 -0.93 6.02 1.90
CA ARG A 117 -0.54 5.02 2.90
C ARG A 117 0.84 4.43 2.61
N LYS A 118 1.55 4.05 3.67
CA LYS A 118 2.70 3.14 3.61
C LYS A 118 2.25 1.70 3.83
N LEU A 119 2.81 0.78 3.06
CA LEU A 119 2.56 -0.65 3.15
C LEU A 119 3.86 -1.38 3.42
N LEU A 120 3.80 -2.34 4.33
CA LEU A 120 4.88 -3.29 4.56
C LEU A 120 4.46 -4.62 4.00
N ILE A 121 5.06 -5.02 2.87
CA ILE A 121 4.70 -6.24 2.16
C ILE A 121 5.70 -7.34 2.55
N PRO A 122 5.25 -8.50 3.06
CA PRO A 122 6.15 -9.57 3.45
C PRO A 122 6.92 -10.11 2.25
N VAL A 123 8.21 -10.40 2.48
CA VAL A 123 9.12 -11.00 1.51
C VAL A 123 9.59 -12.34 2.05
N LYS A 124 9.43 -13.40 1.25
CA LYS A 124 10.07 -14.68 1.53
C LYS A 124 11.55 -14.58 1.21
N VAL A 125 12.37 -14.75 2.25
CA VAL A 125 13.83 -14.78 2.19
C VAL A 125 14.22 -16.22 2.49
N ASP A 126 14.72 -16.94 1.47
CA ASP A 126 15.30 -18.28 1.63
C ASP A 126 16.68 -18.21 2.33
#